data_AF-A0A822C6A8-F1
#
_entry.id   AF-A0A822C6A8-F1
#
_cell.length_a   1.000
_cell.length_b   1.000
_cell.length_c   1.000
_cell.angle_alpha   90.00
_cell.angle_beta   90.00
_cell.angle_gamma   90.00
#
_symmetry.space_group_name_H-M   'P 1'
#
loop_
_entity.id
_entity.type
_entity.pdbx_description
1 polymer ?
#
loop_
_entity_poly.entity_id
_entity_poly.type
_entity_poly.pdbx_seq_one_letter_code
_entity_poly.pdbx_strand_id
1 'polypeptide(L)'
;MFFTFIIFLLIIDYSFEQKCNRERIHTWNAEQRLICDLLDNYQVKWGRPVRNMTEGVEVRFGLQLIHISDLDEKNQVLITNQWQIYFGSCHYRRNIQ
;
A
#
# COMPACT_ATOMS: atom_id res chain seq x y z
N MET A 1 15.48 -33.16 14.06
CA MET A 1 15.65 -31.74 14.42
C MET A 1 15.83 -30.82 13.20
N PHE A 2 16.73 -31.14 12.25
CA PHE A 2 16.84 -30.37 11.00
C PHE A 2 15.61 -30.48 10.08
N PHE A 3 15.08 -31.69 9.89
CA PHE A 3 13.88 -31.91 9.05
C PHE A 3 12.62 -31.20 9.56
N THR A 4 12.45 -31.11 10.88
CA THR A 4 11.32 -30.39 11.49
C THR A 4 11.44 -28.88 11.28
N PHE A 5 12.66 -28.36 11.19
CA PHE A 5 12.92 -26.94 10.91
C PHE A 5 12.61 -26.59 9.46
N ILE A 6 12.97 -27.47 8.51
CA ILE A 6 12.64 -27.31 7.08
C ILE A 6 11.12 -27.36 6.86
N ILE A 7 10.43 -28.30 7.52
CA ILE A 7 8.96 -28.40 7.45
C ILE A 7 8.30 -27.14 8.03
N PHE A 8 8.83 -26.58 9.12
CA PHE A 8 8.30 -25.36 9.72
C PHE A 8 8.47 -24.14 8.80
N LEU A 9 9.59 -24.01 8.09
CA LEU A 9 9.80 -22.95 7.10
C LEU A 9 8.84 -23.07 5.91
N LEU A 10 8.67 -24.28 5.38
CA LEU A 10 7.71 -24.54 4.28
C LEU A 10 6.26 -24.25 4.68
N ILE A 11 5.89 -24.50 5.94
CA ILE A 11 4.55 -24.17 6.47
C ILE A 11 4.35 -22.66 6.63
N ILE A 12 5.39 -21.92 7.04
CA ILE A 12 5.35 -20.46 7.14
C ILE A 12 5.19 -19.83 5.75
N ASP A 13 5.93 -20.30 4.75
CA ASP A 13 5.81 -19.82 3.37
C ASP A 13 4.43 -20.13 2.77
N TYR A 14 3.86 -21.31 3.07
CA TYR A 14 2.51 -21.69 2.61
C TYR A 14 1.41 -20.84 3.26
N SER A 15 1.58 -20.43 4.51
CA SER A 15 0.54 -19.73 5.27
C SER A 15 0.35 -18.26 4.84
N PHE A 16 1.28 -17.69 4.07
CA PHE A 16 1.31 -16.26 3.78
C PHE A 16 0.50 -15.85 2.52
N GLU A 17 -0.01 -16.76 1.71
CA GLU A 17 -0.73 -16.40 0.49
C GLU A 17 -2.25 -16.51 0.62
N GLN A 18 -2.83 -15.53 1.32
CA GLN A 18 -4.28 -15.38 1.37
C GLN A 18 -4.78 -14.71 0.08
N LYS A 19 -4.97 -15.50 -0.98
CA LYS A 19 -5.65 -15.06 -2.22
C LYS A 19 -7.16 -14.91 -2.00
N CYS A 20 -7.81 -14.00 -2.73
CA CYS A 20 -9.26 -13.91 -2.69
C CYS A 20 -9.89 -15.22 -3.18
N ASN A 21 -10.67 -15.88 -2.31
CA ASN A 21 -11.30 -17.16 -2.64
C ASN A 21 -12.43 -16.94 -3.66
N ARG A 22 -12.12 -17.29 -4.91
CA ARG A 22 -12.96 -17.13 -6.09
C ARG A 22 -14.28 -17.93 -6.03
N GLU A 23 -14.40 -18.91 -5.14
CA GLU A 23 -15.58 -19.78 -5.02
C GLU A 23 -16.78 -19.10 -4.33
N ARG A 24 -16.59 -17.98 -3.61
CA ARG A 24 -17.69 -17.23 -2.97
C ARG A 24 -18.23 -16.05 -3.79
N ILE A 25 -17.76 -15.86 -5.02
CA ILE A 25 -18.00 -14.64 -5.81
C ILE A 25 -19.47 -14.34 -6.11
N HIS A 26 -20.36 -15.34 -6.07
CA HIS A 26 -21.78 -15.17 -6.41
C HIS A 26 -22.60 -14.34 -5.42
N THR A 27 -22.14 -14.18 -4.17
CA THR A 27 -22.84 -13.39 -3.15
C THR A 27 -22.24 -12.00 -2.91
N TRP A 28 -21.20 -11.64 -3.67
CA TRP A 28 -20.41 -10.45 -3.41
C TRP A 28 -20.96 -9.23 -4.13
N ASN A 29 -20.95 -8.10 -3.45
CA ASN A 29 -21.26 -6.81 -4.07
C ASN A 29 -20.20 -6.45 -5.12
N ALA A 30 -20.59 -5.65 -6.11
CA ALA A 30 -19.69 -5.24 -7.19
C ALA A 30 -18.40 -4.56 -6.67
N GLU A 31 -18.50 -3.78 -5.59
CA GLU A 31 -17.36 -3.15 -4.93
C GLU A 31 -16.39 -4.16 -4.32
N GLN A 32 -16.91 -5.20 -3.67
CA GLN A 32 -16.08 -6.23 -3.04
C GLN A 32 -15.33 -7.06 -4.10
N ARG A 33 -15.99 -7.35 -5.23
CA ARG A 33 -15.35 -7.97 -6.41
C ARG A 33 -14.28 -7.05 -7.01
N LEU A 34 -14.57 -5.74 -7.08
CA LEU A 34 -13.61 -4.75 -7.57
C LEU A 34 -12.32 -4.73 -6.73
N ILE A 35 -12.48 -4.70 -5.41
CA ILE A 35 -11.37 -4.68 -4.45
C ILE A 35 -10.55 -5.98 -4.55
N CYS A 36 -11.20 -7.15 -4.59
CA CYS A 36 -10.49 -8.41 -4.71
C CYS A 36 -9.62 -8.50 -5.96
N ASP A 37 -10.17 -8.26 -7.16
CA ASP A 37 -9.31 -8.42 -8.35
C ASP A 37 -8.28 -7.28 -8.52
N LEU A 38 -8.48 -6.12 -7.88
CA LEU A 38 -7.45 -5.07 -7.84
C LEU A 38 -6.28 -5.44 -6.92
N LEU A 39 -6.56 -6.09 -5.79
CA LEU A 39 -5.55 -6.45 -4.79
C LEU A 39 -4.88 -7.80 -5.06
N ASP A 40 -5.58 -8.77 -5.67
CA ASP A 40 -5.04 -10.10 -5.99
C ASP A 40 -3.82 -10.05 -6.92
N ASN A 41 -3.78 -9.09 -7.85
CA ASN A 41 -2.69 -8.91 -8.81
C ASN A 41 -1.76 -7.74 -8.46
N TYR A 42 -2.00 -7.05 -7.33
CA TYR A 42 -1.11 -5.98 -6.89
C TYR A 42 0.17 -6.61 -6.36
N GLN A 43 1.21 -6.68 -7.19
CA GLN A 43 2.48 -7.30 -6.84
C GLN A 43 3.05 -6.69 -5.56
N VAL A 44 2.95 -7.50 -4.49
CA VAL A 44 3.60 -7.45 -3.17
C VAL A 44 4.17 -6.08 -2.80
N LYS A 45 3.31 -5.20 -2.29
CA LYS A 45 3.51 -4.13 -1.27
C LYS A 45 4.65 -3.09 -1.43
N TRP A 46 5.62 -3.31 -2.31
CA TRP A 46 6.92 -2.63 -2.36
C TRP A 46 7.36 -2.28 -3.78
N GLY A 47 6.61 -2.70 -4.81
CA GLY A 47 6.89 -2.37 -6.21
C GLY A 47 6.45 -0.95 -6.57
N ARG A 48 7.30 -0.24 -7.33
CA ARG A 48 6.96 1.07 -7.90
C ARG A 48 5.71 0.93 -8.79
N PRO A 49 4.63 1.70 -8.56
CA PRO A 49 3.32 1.47 -9.20
C PRO A 49 3.27 2.05 -10.62
N VAL A 50 4.14 1.56 -11.51
CA VAL A 50 4.19 1.93 -12.92
C VAL A 50 3.88 0.76 -13.83
N ARG A 51 3.24 1.04 -14.97
CA ARG A 51 3.08 0.05 -16.06
C ARG A 51 4.38 -0.15 -16.84
N ASN A 52 5.16 0.92 -16.98
CA ASN A 52 6.39 0.92 -17.74
C ASN A 52 7.56 1.36 -16.85
N MET A 53 8.67 0.62 -16.91
CA MET A 53 9.86 0.91 -16.11
C MET A 53 10.55 2.22 -16.54
N THR A 54 10.31 2.73 -17.74
CA THR A 54 10.95 3.95 -18.25
C THR A 54 10.23 5.25 -17.82
N GLU A 55 9.00 5.16 -17.33
CA GLU A 55 8.21 6.32 -16.91
C GLU A 55 8.60 6.77 -15.49
N GLY A 56 8.59 8.06 -15.17
CA GLY A 56 8.82 8.57 -13.81
C GLY A 56 7.53 8.57 -12.96
N VAL A 57 7.64 8.45 -11.64
CA VAL A 57 6.48 8.63 -10.73
C VAL A 57 6.44 10.07 -10.25
N GLU A 58 5.42 10.82 -10.64
CA GLU A 58 5.16 12.16 -10.11
C GLU A 58 4.49 12.03 -8.73
N VAL A 59 5.12 12.63 -7.71
CA VAL A 59 4.55 12.73 -6.36
C VAL A 59 4.29 14.18 -6.06
N ARG A 60 3.03 14.52 -5.77
CA ARG A 60 2.64 15.85 -5.34
C ARG A 60 2.53 15.86 -3.82
N PHE A 61 3.39 16.64 -3.18
CA PHE A 61 3.34 16.83 -1.74
C PHE A 61 2.59 18.12 -1.40
N GLY A 62 1.69 18.03 -0.44
CA GLY A 62 1.00 19.14 0.18
C GLY A 62 1.24 19.11 1.69
N LEU A 63 1.44 20.29 2.27
CA LEU A 63 1.59 20.45 3.71
C LEU A 63 0.54 21.44 4.19
N GLN A 64 -0.18 21.08 5.24
CA GLN A 64 -1.12 21.97 5.90
C GLN A 64 -0.71 22.18 7.35
N LEU A 65 -0.37 23.42 7.68
CA LEU A 65 -0.02 23.82 9.05
C LEU A 65 -1.27 23.93 9.90
N ILE A 66 -1.23 23.26 11.05
CA ILE A 66 -2.30 23.29 12.04
C ILE A 66 -1.92 24.28 13.14
N HIS A 67 -0.74 24.09 13.75
CA HIS A 67 -0.31 24.89 14.90
C HIS A 67 1.22 24.92 15.03
N ILE A 68 1.74 26.04 15.53
CA ILE A 68 3.14 26.22 15.91
C ILE A 68 3.24 26.01 17.42
N SER A 69 3.85 24.91 17.84
CA SER A 69 3.84 24.51 19.25
C SER A 69 4.95 25.16 20.06
N ASP A 70 6.16 25.28 19.51
CA ASP A 70 7.29 25.88 20.23
C ASP A 70 8.32 26.46 19.26
N LEU A 71 8.94 27.57 19.65
CA LEU A 71 10.00 28.25 18.90
C LEU A 71 11.16 28.54 19.86
N ASP A 72 12.31 27.92 19.60
CA ASP A 72 13.54 28.18 20.30
C ASP A 72 14.48 29.00 19.40
N GLU A 73 14.57 30.29 19.67
CA GLU A 73 15.37 31.26 18.89
C GLU A 73 16.87 31.10 19.13
N LYS A 74 17.26 30.60 20.32
CA LYS A 74 18.68 30.39 20.65
C LYS A 74 19.23 29.15 19.96
N ASN A 75 18.42 28.11 19.84
CA ASN A 75 18.79 26.87 19.16
C ASN A 75 18.30 26.78 17.70
N GLN A 76 17.56 27.79 17.22
CA GLN A 76 16.91 27.82 15.89
C GLN A 76 16.03 26.60 15.60
N VAL A 77 15.29 26.15 16.61
CA VAL A 77 14.38 25.00 16.47
C VAL A 77 12.95 25.48 16.48
N LEU A 78 12.17 25.07 15.47
CA LEU A 78 10.75 25.33 15.37
C LEU A 78 9.99 24.01 15.37
N ILE A 79 9.11 23.82 16.34
CA ILE A 79 8.27 22.63 16.49
C ILE A 79 6.87 23.00 16.02
N THR A 80 6.40 22.36 14.95
CA THR A 80 5.05 22.59 14.39
C THR A 80 4.31 21.28 14.19
N ASN A 81 2.99 21.32 14.38
CA ASN A 81 2.08 20.25 14.05
C ASN A 81 1.48 20.50 12.66
N GLN A 82 1.62 19.51 11.79
CA GLN A 82 1.32 19.62 10.37
C GLN A 82 0.59 18.36 9.90
N TRP A 83 -0.38 18.52 9.01
CA TRP A 83 -0.87 17.42 8.18
C TRP A 83 -0.03 17.35 6.90
N GLN A 84 0.54 16.19 6.64
CA GLN A 84 1.25 15.89 5.39
C GLN A 84 0.31 15.11 4.49
N ILE A 85 0.13 15.59 3.26
CA ILE A 85 -0.71 14.96 2.26
C ILE A 85 0.17 14.68 1.05
N TYR A 86 0.21 13.41 0.63
CA TYR A 86 0.91 13.00 -0.57
C TYR A 86 -0.09 12.41 -1.56
N PHE A 87 0.00 12.85 -2.81
CA PHE A 87 -0.75 12.29 -3.91
C PHE A 87 0.22 11.65 -4.89
N GLY A 88 -0.01 10.37 -5.18
CA GLY A 88 0.71 9.62 -6.20
C GLY A 88 -0.28 9.07 -7.22
N SER A 89 0.05 9.18 -8.50
CA SER A 89 -0.75 8.56 -9.56
C SER A 89 -0.38 7.09 -9.70
N CYS A 90 -1.36 6.21 -9.53
CA CYS A 90 -1.24 4.78 -9.85
C CYS A 90 -2.12 4.46 -11.06
N HIS A 91 -1.67 3.53 -11.91
CA HIS A 91 -2.32 3.25 -13.20
C HIS A 91 -3.28 2.04 -13.16
N TYR A 92 -3.75 1.64 -11.97
CA TYR A 92 -4.71 0.54 -11.85
C TYR A 92 -6.13 1.01 -12.19
N ARG A 93 -6.56 0.78 -13.44
CA ARG A 93 -7.93 1.05 -13.90
C ARG A 93 -8.58 -0.24 -14.38
N ARG A 94 -9.79 -0.53 -13.89
CA ARG A 94 -10.67 -1.56 -14.46
C ARG A 94 -11.84 -0.92 -15.19
N ASN A 95 -12.32 -1.57 -16.25
CA ASN A 95 -13.58 -1.21 -16.88
C ASN A 95 -14.71 -1.90 -16.10
N ILE A 96 -15.63 -1.12 -15.55
CA ILE A 96 -16.79 -1.60 -14.81
C ILE A 96 -17.94 -1.56 -15.82
N GLN A 97 -18.19 -2.70 -16.48
CA GLN A 97 -19.39 -2.91 -17.28
C GLN A 97 -20.45 -3.60 -16.43
#